data_AF-A0A7M1QVX7-F1
#
_entry.id   AF-A0A7M1QVX7-F1
#
_cell.length_a   1.000
_cell.length_b   1.000
_cell.length_c   1.000
_cell.angle_alpha   90.00
_cell.angle_beta   90.00
_cell.angle_gamma   90.00
#
_symmetry.space_group_name_H-M   'P 1'
#
loop_
_entity.id
_entity.type
_entity.pdbx_description
1 polymer ?
#
loop_
_entity_poly.entity_id
_entity_poly.type
_entity_poly.pdbx_seq_one_letter_code
_entity_poly.pdbx_strand_id
1 'polypeptide(L)'
;MHTWPPARAHINTDATTTVTLAGITRTLSATSITDGRTKTRELLASWANHLGRPITAQVTDPEGTWTITVDGTAAASDVTTPTSTTRKWWKK
;
A
#
# COMPACT_ATOMS: atom_id res chain seq x y z
N MET A 1 -9.00 20.70 -8.37
CA MET A 1 -9.15 19.29 -7.95
C MET A 1 -8.51 19.17 -6.57
N HIS A 2 -9.30 18.95 -5.52
CA HIS A 2 -8.75 18.71 -4.19
C HIS A 2 -8.15 17.30 -4.18
N THR A 3 -6.82 17.20 -4.36
CA THR A 3 -6.10 15.95 -4.12
C THR A 3 -6.32 15.57 -2.67
N TRP A 4 -7.05 14.48 -2.45
CA TRP A 4 -7.18 13.89 -1.13
C TRP A 4 -5.78 13.52 -0.61
N PRO A 5 -5.48 13.70 0.69
CA PRO A 5 -4.18 13.34 1.23
C PRO A 5 -3.81 11.89 0.88
N PRO A 6 -2.59 11.65 0.35
CA PRO A 6 -2.16 10.32 -0.03
C PRO A 6 -2.12 9.43 1.22
N ALA A 7 -2.64 8.21 1.09
CA ALA A 7 -2.45 7.21 2.13
C ALA A 7 -1.00 6.71 2.09
N ARG A 8 -0.50 6.29 3.25
CA ARG A 8 0.81 5.65 3.38
C ARG A 8 0.64 4.34 4.12
N ALA A 9 1.21 3.27 3.61
CA ALA A 9 1.25 1.99 4.28
C ALA A 9 2.71 1.55 4.44
N HIS A 10 3.03 0.99 5.60
CA HIS A 10 4.34 0.44 5.91
C HIS A 10 4.16 -0.97 6.45
N ILE A 11 4.71 -1.95 5.75
CA ILE A 11 4.69 -3.36 6.13
C ILE A 11 6.09 -3.70 6.61
N ASN A 12 6.23 -4.01 7.89
CA ASN A 12 7.49 -4.41 8.48
C ASN A 12 7.83 -5.88 8.17
N THR A 13 9.08 -6.27 8.40
CA THR A 13 9.55 -7.66 8.24
C THR A 13 8.92 -8.64 9.23
N ASP A 14 8.41 -8.16 10.37
CA ASP A 14 7.63 -8.92 11.34
C ASP A 14 6.14 -9.06 10.96
N ALA A 15 5.78 -8.65 9.74
CA ALA A 15 4.42 -8.56 9.21
C ALA A 15 3.50 -7.56 9.95
N THR A 16 4.04 -6.71 10.84
CA THR A 16 3.28 -5.58 11.39
C THR A 16 3.04 -4.56 10.29
N THR A 17 1.77 -4.29 10.00
CA THR A 17 1.37 -3.38 8.92
C THR A 17 0.76 -2.11 9.50
N THR A 18 1.28 -0.94 9.12
CA THR A 18 0.80 0.36 9.60
C THR A 18 0.29 1.17 8.42
N VAL A 19 -0.96 1.61 8.45
CA VAL A 19 -1.60 2.39 7.39
C VAL A 19 -2.03 3.75 7.94
N THR A 20 -1.51 4.82 7.38
CA THR A 20 -1.88 6.20 7.67
C THR A 20 -2.71 6.78 6.53
N LEU A 21 -3.94 7.17 6.82
CA LEU A 21 -4.86 7.82 5.87
C LEU A 21 -5.42 9.08 6.52
N ALA A 22 -5.23 10.24 5.88
CA ALA A 22 -5.77 11.53 6.36
C ALA A 22 -5.43 11.85 7.84
N GLY A 23 -4.23 11.47 8.30
CA GLY A 23 -3.79 11.66 9.69
C GLY A 23 -4.24 10.57 10.68
N ILE A 24 -5.06 9.61 10.25
CA ILE A 24 -5.47 8.46 11.06
C ILE A 24 -4.51 7.31 10.77
N THR A 25 -3.85 6.81 11.80
CA THR A 25 -2.98 5.63 11.71
C THR A 25 -3.70 4.40 12.24
N ARG A 26 -3.66 3.31 11.46
CA ARG A 26 -4.20 1.99 11.81
C ARG A 26 -3.09 0.95 11.74
N THR A 27 -2.98 0.14 12.79
CA THR A 27 -2.08 -1.01 12.80
C THR A 27 -2.89 -2.27 12.54
N LEU A 28 -2.41 -3.09 11.62
CA LEU A 28 -2.99 -4.36 11.22
C LEU A 28 -1.98 -5.46 11.56
N SER A 29 -2.44 -6.48 12.26
CA SER A 29 -1.67 -7.70 12.47
C SER A 29 -1.77 -8.55 11.21
N ALA A 30 -0.66 -8.74 10.50
CA ALA A 30 -0.58 -9.67 9.38
C ALA A 30 0.29 -10.88 9.76
N THR A 31 0.07 -12.01 9.08
CA THR A 31 0.84 -13.24 9.30
C THR A 31 2.02 -13.37 8.35
N SER A 32 2.05 -12.57 7.28
CA SER A 32 3.11 -12.51 6.28
C SER A 32 3.09 -11.15 5.56
N ILE A 33 4.15 -10.84 4.81
CA ILE A 33 4.20 -9.64 3.97
C ILE A 33 3.04 -9.65 2.94
N THR A 34 2.78 -10.80 2.32
CA THR A 34 1.66 -10.96 1.37
C THR A 34 0.31 -10.71 2.03
N ASP A 35 0.08 -11.24 3.24
CA ASP A 35 -1.13 -10.96 4.03
C ASP A 35 -1.22 -9.46 4.39
N GLY A 36 -0.10 -8.82 4.74
CA GLY A 36 -0.03 -7.38 5.01
C GLY A 36 -0.40 -6.53 3.78
N ARG A 37 0.05 -6.95 2.59
CA ARG A 37 -0.34 -6.33 1.31
C ARG A 37 -1.85 -6.46 1.07
N THR A 38 -2.42 -7.64 1.29
CA THR A 38 -3.87 -7.90 1.14
C THR A 38 -4.67 -7.05 2.13
N LYS A 39 -4.34 -7.09 3.41
CA LYS A 39 -5.02 -6.30 4.47
C LYS A 39 -4.92 -4.79 4.24
N THR A 40 -3.79 -4.31 3.73
CA THR A 40 -3.64 -2.91 3.33
C THR A 40 -4.62 -2.55 2.22
N ARG A 41 -4.72 -3.37 1.17
CA ARG A 41 -5.67 -3.15 0.06
C ARG A 41 -7.12 -3.18 0.53
N GLU A 42 -7.49 -4.16 1.37
CA GLU A 42 -8.84 -4.27 1.93
C GLU A 42 -9.22 -3.06 2.79
N LEU A 43 -8.31 -2.60 3.66
CA LEU A 43 -8.55 -1.41 4.47
C LEU A 43 -8.76 -0.19 3.56
N LEU A 44 -7.88 0.02 2.58
CA LEU A 44 -8.00 1.15 1.65
C LEU A 44 -9.26 1.07 0.78
N ALA A 45 -9.67 -0.14 0.37
CA ALA A 45 -10.91 -0.35 -0.37
C ALA A 45 -12.13 -0.01 0.47
N SER A 46 -12.17 -0.45 1.73
CA SER A 46 -13.23 -0.10 2.67
C SER A 46 -13.36 1.42 2.83
N TRP A 47 -12.23 2.12 2.98
CA TRP A 47 -12.22 3.58 3.05
C TRP A 47 -12.63 4.25 1.73
N ALA A 48 -12.15 3.76 0.59
CA ALA A 48 -12.50 4.31 -0.73
C ALA A 48 -14.00 4.17 -0.99
N ASN A 49 -14.59 3.03 -0.64
CA ASN A 49 -16.03 2.80 -0.71
C ASN A 49 -16.80 3.72 0.24
N HIS A 50 -16.35 3.85 1.50
CA HIS A 50 -16.96 4.74 2.48
C HIS A 50 -16.95 6.21 2.05
N LEU A 51 -15.87 6.64 1.38
CA LEU A 51 -15.68 8.01 0.90
C LEU A 51 -16.28 8.25 -0.49
N GLY A 52 -16.75 7.20 -1.17
CA GLY A 52 -17.29 7.25 -2.53
C GLY A 52 -16.28 7.73 -3.58
N ARG A 53 -14.98 7.51 -3.37
CA ARG A 53 -13.92 7.94 -4.29
C ARG A 53 -12.65 7.09 -4.20
N PRO A 54 -11.84 7.04 -5.26
CA PRO A 54 -10.55 6.33 -5.22
C PRO A 54 -9.56 6.95 -4.24
N ILE A 55 -8.73 6.10 -3.64
CA ILE A 55 -7.63 6.48 -2.75
C ILE A 55 -6.32 6.02 -3.38
N THR A 56 -5.37 6.95 -3.50
CA THR A 56 -3.98 6.65 -3.85
C THR A 56 -3.16 6.45 -2.58
N ALA A 57 -2.43 5.34 -2.52
CA ALA A 57 -1.61 4.97 -1.38
C ALA A 57 -0.18 4.63 -1.81
N GLN A 58 0.80 5.14 -1.08
CA GLN A 58 2.18 4.67 -1.17
C GLN A 58 2.37 3.51 -0.18
N VAL A 59 2.73 2.34 -0.68
CA VAL A 59 2.99 1.15 0.14
C VAL A 59 4.49 0.89 0.15
N THR A 60 5.05 0.78 1.34
CA THR A 60 6.44 0.38 1.58
C THR A 60 6.44 -0.96 2.28
N ASP A 61 7.23 -1.90 1.78
CA ASP A 61 7.52 -3.16 2.45
C ASP A 61 9.02 -3.50 2.31
N PRO A 62 9.48 -4.67 2.80
CA PRO A 62 10.90 -5.03 2.72
C PRO A 62 11.43 -5.23 1.28
N GLU A 63 10.56 -5.48 0.31
CA GLU A 63 10.93 -5.67 -1.10
C GLU A 63 11.03 -4.34 -1.85
N GLY A 64 10.30 -3.31 -1.42
CA GLY A 64 10.40 -1.98 -1.98
C GLY A 64 9.25 -1.05 -1.66
N THR A 65 9.13 0.03 -2.43
CA THR A 65 8.05 0.99 -2.31
C THR A 65 7.36 1.16 -3.65
N TRP A 66 6.02 1.08 -3.66
CA TRP A 66 5.20 1.27 -4.86
C TRP A 66 3.93 2.05 -4.52
N THR A 67 3.21 2.49 -5.55
CA THR A 67 1.97 3.26 -5.40
C THR A 67 0.80 2.47 -5.95
N ILE A 68 -0.26 2.35 -5.17
CA ILE A 68 -1.52 1.71 -5.58
C ILE A 68 -2.66 2.73 -5.59
N THR A 69 -3.62 2.53 -6.48
CA THR A 69 -4.89 3.27 -6.44
C THR A 69 -6.02 2.26 -6.24
N VAL A 70 -6.85 2.51 -5.23
CA VAL A 70 -7.96 1.62 -4.83
C VAL A 70 -9.27 2.38 -4.97
N ASP A 71 -10.21 1.87 -5.74
CA ASP A 71 -11.43 2.57 -6.18
C ASP A 71 -12.69 2.21 -5.36
N GLY A 72 -12.54 1.45 -4.28
CA GLY A 72 -13.65 1.00 -3.42
C GLY A 72 -13.98 -0.49 -3.60
N THR A 73 -13.50 -1.09 -4.68
CA THR A 73 -13.40 -2.54 -4.78
C THR A 73 -12.06 -2.99 -4.20
N ALA A 74 -11.99 -4.14 -3.54
CA ALA A 74 -10.70 -4.71 -3.11
C ALA A 74 -9.77 -5.04 -4.31
N ALA A 75 -10.28 -4.91 -5.54
CA ALA A 75 -9.47 -4.89 -6.75
C ALA A 75 -8.68 -3.56 -6.82
N ALA A 76 -7.52 -3.54 -6.20
CA ALA A 76 -6.54 -2.49 -6.43
C ALA A 76 -6.01 -2.60 -7.87
N SER A 77 -6.06 -1.49 -8.61
CA SER A 77 -5.28 -1.38 -9.84
C SER A 77 -3.87 -0.97 -9.46
N ASP A 78 -2.89 -1.86 -9.67
CA ASP A 78 -1.49 -1.54 -9.47
C ASP A 78 -1.08 -0.51 -10.55
N VAL A 79 -0.91 0.75 -10.16
CA VAL A 79 -0.56 1.84 -11.10
C VAL A 79 0.96 1.90 -11.34
N THR A 80 1.76 1.03 -10.72
CA THR A 80 3.20 1.07 -10.93
C THR A 80 3.81 -0.32 -10.82
N THR A 81 4.31 -0.81 -11.94
CA THR A 81 5.24 -1.94 -12.01
C THR A 81 6.30 -1.78 -10.94
N PRO A 82 6.56 -2.77 -10.08
CA PRO A 82 7.68 -2.68 -9.15
C PRO A 82 8.93 -2.47 -10.00
N THR A 83 9.60 -1.33 -9.81
CA THR A 83 10.98 -1.22 -10.29
C THR A 83 11.79 -2.11 -9.36
N SER A 84 11.72 -3.42 -9.62
CA SER A 84 12.72 -4.36 -9.16
C SER A 84 14.02 -3.88 -9.78
N THR A 85 14.71 -2.99 -9.07
CA THR A 85 16.11 -2.73 -9.33
C THR A 85 16.81 -3.98 -8.84
N THR A 86 16.77 -5.03 -9.67
CA THR A 86 17.83 -6.03 -9.70
C THR A 86 19.12 -5.24 -9.69
N ARG A 87 19.79 -5.19 -8.54
CA ARG A 87 21.19 -4.77 -8.47
C ARG A 87 21.97 -5.77 -9.31
N LYS A 88 22.08 -5.48 -10.60
CA LYS A 88 23.04 -6.06 -11.52
C LYS A 88 24.42 -5.60 -11.02
N TRP A 89 25.02 -6.37 -10.11
CA TRP A 89 26.44 -6.23 -9.81
C TRP A 89 27.21 -6.66 -11.05
N TRP A 90 27.79 -5.71 -11.78
CA TRP A 90 28.77 -5.96 -12.81
C TRP A 90 30.13 -5.59 -12.20
N LYS A 91 30.87 -6.61 -11.76
CA LYS A 91 32.31 -6.63 -11.52
C LYS A 91 32.71 -8.10 -11.74
N LYS A 92 33.71 -8.49 -12.53
CA LYS A 92 34.79 -7.80 -13.24
C LYS A 92 35.22 -8.74 -14.37
#